data_AF-A0A1V5JTM8-F1
#
_entry.id   AF-A0A1V5JTM8-F1
#
_cell.length_a   1.000
_cell.length_b   1.000
_cell.length_c   1.000
_cell.angle_alpha   90.00
_cell.angle_beta   90.00
_cell.angle_gamma   90.00
#
_symmetry.space_group_name_H-M   'P 1'
#
loop_
_entity.id
_entity.type
_entity.pdbx_description
1 polymer ?
#
loop_
_entity_poly.entity_id
_entity_poly.type
_entity_poly.pdbx_seq_one_letter_code
_entity_poly.pdbx_strand_id
1 'polypeptide(L)'
;MAQKINDARTEDGQSIGVSASVIDRKLVIRSTKTGKELSFTDGNEILKKLGIDVTNPQDRTHRVLDTPPYVGELMTKAMTQLDAYMDNLVKSTQVQVGPTTAPQGRVASQILYLKNQVAAIDQRTKSYEIRMDLMEQGLWTRFTTMEKALTKANAQASALASAFASLSGASKASSQ
;
A
#
# COMPACT_ATOMS: atom_id res chain seq x y z
N MET A 1 -28.93 -7.66 -42.18
CA MET A 1 -27.56 -7.37 -42.68
C MET A 1 -26.53 -7.37 -41.55
N ALA A 2 -26.70 -6.61 -40.47
CA ALA A 2 -25.73 -6.58 -39.36
C ALA A 2 -25.36 -7.97 -38.80
N GLN A 3 -26.34 -8.86 -38.59
CA GLN A 3 -26.09 -10.22 -38.13
C GLN A 3 -25.20 -11.01 -39.10
N LYS A 4 -25.46 -10.93 -40.42
CA LYS A 4 -24.62 -11.57 -41.44
C LYS A 4 -23.16 -11.06 -41.42
N ILE A 5 -22.94 -9.80 -41.05
CA ILE A 5 -21.60 -9.22 -40.92
C ILE A 5 -20.92 -9.72 -39.64
N ASN A 6 -21.65 -9.81 -38.53
CA ASN A 6 -21.11 -10.34 -37.26
C ASN A 6 -20.77 -11.83 -37.33
N ASP A 7 -21.54 -12.58 -38.12
CA ASP A 7 -21.33 -14.02 -38.32
C ASP A 7 -20.28 -14.32 -39.41
N ALA A 8 -19.80 -13.31 -40.12
CA ALA A 8 -18.81 -13.48 -41.19
C ALA A 8 -17.46 -13.93 -40.62
N ARG A 9 -16.84 -14.86 -41.34
CA ARG A 9 -15.61 -15.55 -40.92
C ARG A 9 -14.57 -15.52 -42.05
N THR A 10 -13.30 -15.55 -41.68
CA THR A 10 -12.20 -15.78 -42.62
C THR A 10 -12.24 -17.22 -43.13
N GLU A 11 -11.43 -17.53 -44.16
CA GLU A 11 -11.27 -18.90 -44.68
C GLU A 11 -10.87 -19.91 -43.58
N ASP A 12 -10.09 -19.45 -42.59
CA ASP A 12 -9.68 -20.23 -41.41
C ASP A 12 -10.75 -20.33 -40.30
N GLY A 13 -11.97 -19.82 -40.54
CA GLY A 13 -13.06 -19.85 -39.56
C GLY A 13 -12.93 -18.87 -38.40
N GLN A 14 -12.02 -17.89 -38.47
CA GLN A 14 -11.87 -16.84 -37.47
C GLN A 14 -12.82 -15.67 -37.74
N SER A 15 -13.15 -14.88 -36.71
CA SER A 15 -13.90 -13.64 -36.89
C SER A 15 -13.12 -12.68 -37.80
N ILE A 16 -13.81 -12.01 -38.72
CA ILE A 16 -13.24 -10.98 -39.59
C ILE A 16 -12.82 -9.69 -38.86
N GLY A 17 -12.98 -9.62 -37.53
CA GLY A 17 -12.48 -8.50 -36.72
C GLY A 17 -13.33 -7.23 -36.80
N VAL A 18 -14.61 -7.37 -37.14
CA VAL A 18 -15.57 -6.26 -37.18
C VAL A 18 -16.79 -6.55 -36.31
N SER A 19 -17.46 -5.50 -35.85
CA SER A 19 -18.76 -5.54 -35.20
C SER A 19 -19.71 -4.60 -35.92
N ALA A 20 -20.88 -5.11 -36.30
CA ALA A 20 -21.94 -4.41 -36.98
C ALA A 20 -23.19 -4.30 -36.10
N SER A 21 -23.80 -3.11 -36.08
CA SER A 21 -25.06 -2.83 -35.39
C SER A 21 -25.92 -1.88 -36.21
N VAL A 22 -27.23 -1.90 -36.00
CA VAL A 22 -28.16 -0.93 -36.59
C VAL A 22 -28.57 0.06 -35.52
N ILE A 23 -28.23 1.33 -35.71
CA ILE A 23 -28.55 2.44 -34.79
C ILE A 23 -29.28 3.50 -35.62
N ASP A 24 -30.49 3.88 -35.22
CA ASP A 24 -31.30 4.91 -35.91
C ASP A 24 -31.44 4.71 -37.43
N ARG A 25 -31.77 3.47 -37.84
CA ARG A 25 -31.87 3.03 -39.25
C ARG A 25 -30.57 3.14 -40.05
N LYS A 26 -29.43 3.39 -39.40
CA LYS A 26 -28.09 3.38 -40.00
C LYS A 26 -27.35 2.10 -39.63
N LEU A 27 -26.73 1.47 -40.62
CA LEU A 27 -25.80 0.37 -40.39
C LEU A 27 -24.46 0.95 -39.94
N VAL A 28 -24.03 0.60 -38.73
CA VAL A 28 -22.76 1.03 -38.14
C VAL A 28 -21.84 -0.18 -38.08
N ILE A 29 -20.65 -0.07 -38.66
CA ILE A 29 -19.62 -1.11 -38.67
C ILE A 29 -18.38 -0.53 -37.97
N ARG A 30 -17.81 -1.29 -37.04
CA ARG A 30 -16.65 -0.89 -36.23
C ARG A 30 -15.60 -1.99 -36.22
N SER A 31 -14.33 -1.63 -36.24
CA SER A 31 -13.25 -2.58 -35.99
C SER A 31 -13.29 -3.03 -34.52
N THR A 32 -13.02 -4.30 -34.26
CA THR A 32 -12.81 -4.80 -32.88
C THR A 32 -11.39 -4.57 -32.39
N LYS A 33 -10.48 -4.12 -33.25
CA LYS A 33 -9.08 -3.80 -32.93
C LYS A 33 -8.83 -2.31 -33.12
N THR A 34 -8.37 -1.65 -32.06
CA THR A 34 -7.95 -0.24 -32.10
C THR A 34 -6.75 -0.05 -33.03
N GLY A 35 -6.73 1.05 -33.79
CA GLY A 35 -5.60 1.41 -34.65
C GLY A 35 -5.46 0.57 -35.93
N LYS A 36 -6.45 -0.26 -36.27
CA LYS A 36 -6.51 -0.96 -37.55
C LYS A 36 -7.61 -0.35 -38.43
N GLU A 37 -7.21 0.05 -39.63
CA GLU A 37 -8.12 0.53 -40.66
C GLU A 37 -8.98 -0.62 -41.21
N LEU A 38 -10.25 -0.33 -41.45
CA LEU A 38 -11.15 -1.22 -42.18
C LEU A 38 -11.19 -0.77 -43.63
N SER A 39 -10.89 -1.68 -44.54
CA SER A 39 -11.08 -1.46 -45.97
C SER A 39 -12.36 -2.15 -46.45
N PHE A 40 -13.08 -1.49 -47.35
CA PHE A 40 -14.27 -2.02 -48.00
C PHE A 40 -14.00 -2.10 -49.50
N THR A 41 -14.35 -3.23 -50.12
CA THR A 41 -14.24 -3.43 -51.57
C THR A 41 -15.63 -3.52 -52.16
N ASP A 42 -15.92 -2.73 -53.20
CA ASP A 42 -17.23 -2.68 -53.85
C ASP A 42 -17.15 -3.18 -55.31
N GLY A 43 -16.93 -4.49 -55.48
CA GLY A 43 -16.79 -5.09 -56.82
C GLY A 43 -18.03 -4.99 -57.71
N ASN A 44 -19.21 -4.79 -57.12
CA ASN A 44 -20.50 -4.74 -57.83
C ASN A 44 -21.12 -3.33 -57.87
N GLU A 45 -20.37 -2.31 -57.44
CA GLU A 45 -20.80 -0.90 -57.34
C GLU A 45 -22.09 -0.68 -56.51
N ILE A 46 -22.41 -1.59 -55.58
CA ILE A 46 -23.63 -1.50 -54.77
C ILE A 46 -23.49 -0.36 -53.75
N LEU A 47 -22.33 -0.24 -53.12
CA LEU A 47 -22.06 0.83 -52.16
C LEU A 47 -22.07 2.19 -52.87
N LYS A 48 -21.48 2.26 -54.06
CA LYS A 48 -21.48 3.48 -54.89
C LYS A 48 -22.90 3.93 -55.25
N LYS A 49 -23.77 3.00 -55.65
CA LYS A 49 -25.21 3.28 -55.92
C LYS A 49 -25.99 3.71 -54.67
N LEU A 50 -25.53 3.29 -53.49
CA LEU A 50 -26.06 3.72 -52.19
C LEU A 50 -25.42 5.03 -51.69
N GLY A 51 -24.58 5.67 -52.51
CA GLY A 51 -23.95 6.95 -52.19
C GLY A 51 -22.69 6.86 -51.33
N ILE A 52 -22.12 5.66 -51.17
CA ILE A 52 -20.86 5.40 -50.47
C ILE A 52 -19.81 5.03 -51.52
N ASP A 53 -18.99 6.00 -51.93
CA ASP A 53 -17.92 5.80 -52.89
C ASP A 53 -16.60 5.47 -52.19
N VAL A 54 -16.39 4.17 -51.93
CA VAL A 54 -15.17 3.63 -51.30
C VAL A 54 -13.91 3.81 -52.16
N THR A 55 -14.04 4.21 -53.42
CA THR A 55 -12.90 4.51 -54.32
C THR A 55 -12.50 5.98 -54.27
N ASN A 56 -13.34 6.85 -53.71
CA ASN A 56 -13.09 8.28 -53.60
C ASN A 56 -12.46 8.63 -52.24
N PRO A 57 -11.18 9.05 -52.19
CA PRO A 57 -10.50 9.38 -50.92
C PRO A 57 -11.08 10.60 -50.17
N GLN A 58 -11.98 11.36 -50.82
CA GLN A 58 -12.64 12.54 -50.25
C GLN A 58 -14.05 12.25 -49.73
N ASP A 59 -14.61 11.07 -49.98
CA ASP A 59 -15.93 10.73 -49.47
C ASP A 59 -15.88 10.46 -47.95
N ARG A 60 -16.73 11.20 -47.22
CA ARG A 60 -16.77 11.22 -45.75
C ARG A 60 -17.65 10.11 -45.17
N THR A 61 -18.39 9.37 -45.99
CA THR A 61 -19.31 8.32 -45.55
C THR A 61 -18.62 7.05 -45.05
N HIS A 62 -17.35 6.83 -45.40
CA HIS A 62 -16.58 5.63 -45.07
C HIS A 62 -15.25 5.90 -44.36
N ARG A 63 -14.97 7.16 -43.98
CA ARG A 63 -13.72 7.52 -43.31
C ARG A 63 -13.69 7.03 -41.86
N VAL A 64 -12.57 6.42 -41.48
CA VAL A 64 -12.21 6.17 -40.09
C VAL A 64 -12.18 7.53 -39.38
N LEU A 65 -13.00 7.68 -38.33
CA LEU A 65 -12.81 8.74 -37.35
C LEU A 65 -11.55 8.39 -36.57
N ASP A 66 -10.38 8.68 -37.13
CA ASP A 66 -9.17 8.72 -36.33
C ASP A 66 -9.45 9.70 -35.20
N THR A 67 -9.19 9.25 -33.96
CA THR A 67 -9.13 10.13 -32.80
C THR A 67 -8.38 11.38 -33.23
N PRO A 68 -9.00 12.57 -33.18
CA PRO A 68 -8.38 13.78 -33.72
C PRO A 68 -6.95 13.88 -33.18
N PRO A 69 -5.94 14.19 -34.02
CA PRO A 69 -4.54 14.23 -33.60
C PRO A 69 -4.33 14.99 -32.29
N TYR A 70 -5.13 16.05 -32.11
CA TYR A 70 -5.22 16.86 -30.90
C TYR A 70 -5.54 16.08 -29.60
N VAL A 71 -6.46 15.11 -29.64
CA VAL A 71 -6.81 14.29 -28.47
C VAL A 71 -5.67 13.31 -28.14
N GLY A 72 -5.01 12.77 -29.16
CA GLY A 72 -3.82 11.93 -28.97
C GLY A 72 -2.65 12.70 -28.34
N GLU A 73 -2.40 13.92 -28.82
CA GLU A 73 -1.39 14.82 -28.24
C GLU A 73 -1.74 15.26 -26.82
N LEU A 74 -3.01 15.58 -26.56
CA LEU A 74 -3.48 15.97 -25.23
C LEU A 74 -3.28 14.83 -24.23
N MET A 75 -3.68 13.60 -24.59
CA MET A 75 -3.51 12.43 -23.72
C MET A 75 -2.04 12.11 -23.50
N THR A 76 -1.20 12.20 -24.54
CA THR A 76 0.26 12.03 -24.40
C THR A 76 0.85 13.07 -23.44
N LYS A 77 0.53 14.36 -23.62
CA LYS A 77 1.01 15.42 -22.72
C LYS A 77 0.52 15.22 -21.28
N ALA A 78 -0.74 14.86 -21.09
CA ALA A 78 -1.30 14.59 -19.78
C ALA A 78 -0.59 13.42 -19.10
N MET A 79 -0.36 12.32 -19.82
CA MET A 79 0.37 11.16 -19.32
C MET A 79 1.82 11.49 -19.00
N THR A 80 2.53 12.26 -19.84
CA THR A 80 3.91 12.69 -19.56
C THR A 80 3.99 13.58 -18.32
N GLN A 81 3.04 14.49 -18.12
CA GLN A 81 2.99 15.33 -16.92
C GLN A 81 2.69 14.52 -15.66
N LEU A 82 1.76 13.55 -15.75
CA LEU A 82 1.47 12.63 -14.65
C LEU A 82 2.69 11.76 -14.33
N ASP A 83 3.38 11.26 -15.34
CA ASP A 83 4.59 10.45 -15.17
C ASP A 83 5.69 11.26 -14.47
N ALA A 84 5.98 12.48 -14.94
CA ALA A 84 6.94 13.37 -14.28
C ALA A 84 6.55 13.73 -12.84
N TYR A 85 5.25 13.90 -12.56
CA TYR A 85 4.76 14.16 -11.20
C TYR A 85 4.97 12.94 -10.29
N MET A 86 4.56 11.76 -10.74
CA MET A 86 4.72 10.49 -10.00
C MET A 86 6.19 10.15 -9.78
N ASP A 87 7.02 10.39 -10.79
CA ASP A 87 8.46 10.22 -10.74
C ASP A 87 9.08 11.10 -9.63
N ASN A 88 8.69 12.37 -9.52
CA ASN A 88 9.12 13.24 -8.41
C ASN A 88 8.59 12.82 -7.02
N LEU A 89 7.48 12.08 -6.94
CA LEU A 89 6.97 11.57 -5.67
C LEU A 89 7.68 10.29 -5.22
N VAL A 90 7.98 9.41 -6.16
CA VAL A 90 8.42 8.03 -5.90
C VAL A 90 9.94 7.88 -6.03
N LYS A 91 10.63 8.72 -6.82
CA LYS A 91 12.07 8.60 -7.05
C LYS A 91 12.84 8.43 -5.76
N SER A 92 13.43 7.24 -5.60
CA SER A 92 14.35 6.96 -4.50
C SER A 92 15.79 7.38 -4.85
N THR A 93 16.00 8.04 -5.99
CA THR A 93 17.32 8.56 -6.38
C THR A 93 17.81 9.51 -5.30
N GLN A 94 19.04 9.28 -4.84
CA GLN A 94 19.66 10.13 -3.84
C GLN A 94 20.07 11.43 -4.50
N VAL A 95 19.59 12.55 -3.97
CA VAL A 95 20.09 13.88 -4.33
C VAL A 95 20.96 14.37 -3.18
N GLN A 96 22.14 14.90 -3.52
CA GLN A 96 22.97 15.60 -2.55
C GLN A 96 22.24 16.90 -2.14
N VAL A 97 21.91 17.00 -0.86
CA VAL A 97 21.41 18.23 -0.23
C VAL A 97 22.49 18.67 0.74
N GLY A 98 23.45 19.48 0.26
CA GLY A 98 24.64 19.84 1.03
C GLY A 98 25.55 18.63 1.29
N PRO A 99 26.02 18.38 2.54
CA PRO A 99 26.94 17.27 2.84
C PRO A 99 26.25 15.90 2.98
N THR A 100 24.91 15.82 2.87
CA THR A 100 24.13 14.59 3.11
C THR A 100 23.34 14.17 1.88
N THR A 101 23.28 12.87 1.61
CA THR A 101 22.42 12.28 0.58
C THR A 101 21.02 12.00 1.15
N ALA A 102 19.99 12.57 0.51
CA ALA A 102 18.60 12.33 0.88
C ALA A 102 17.82 11.77 -0.34
N PRO A 103 16.80 10.93 -0.12
CA PRO A 103 15.92 10.50 -1.22
C PRO A 103 15.21 11.72 -1.81
N GLN A 104 15.23 11.87 -3.13
CA GLN A 104 14.60 12.97 -3.84
C GLN A 104 13.07 12.93 -3.75
N GLY A 105 12.49 11.73 -3.72
CA GLY A 105 11.05 11.51 -3.72
C GLY A 105 10.42 11.75 -2.36
N ARG A 106 9.29 12.46 -2.33
CA ARG A 106 8.53 12.75 -1.10
C ARG A 106 8.13 11.49 -0.33
N VAL A 107 7.71 10.44 -1.05
CA VAL A 107 7.32 9.16 -0.43
C VAL A 107 8.54 8.43 0.13
N ALA A 108 9.64 8.40 -0.62
CA ALA A 108 10.89 7.78 -0.17
C ALA A 108 11.47 8.48 1.07
N SER A 109 11.38 9.82 1.14
CA SER A 109 11.77 10.62 2.30
C SER A 109 10.90 10.29 3.53
N GLN A 110 9.58 10.18 3.35
CA GLN A 110 8.67 9.78 4.42
C GLN A 110 8.97 8.36 4.95
N ILE A 111 9.28 7.41 4.06
CA ILE A 111 9.68 6.05 4.43
C ILE A 111 10.96 6.07 5.25
N LEU A 112 11.98 6.84 4.83
CA LEU A 112 13.24 6.96 5.55
C LEU A 112 13.03 7.57 6.94
N TYR A 113 12.22 8.61 7.04
CA TYR A 113 11.85 9.23 8.31
C TYR A 113 11.18 8.23 9.26
N LEU A 114 10.18 7.49 8.77
CA LEU A 114 9.50 6.45 9.53
C LEU A 114 10.46 5.34 9.97
N LYS A 115 11.40 4.92 9.10
CA LYS A 115 12.42 3.92 9.44
C LYS A 115 13.31 4.37 10.60
N ASN A 116 13.74 5.63 10.57
CA ASN A 116 14.55 6.20 11.65
C ASN A 116 13.75 6.33 12.96
N GLN A 117 12.47 6.69 12.89
CA GLN A 117 11.60 6.70 14.06
C GLN A 117 11.42 5.31 14.66
N VAL A 118 11.18 4.29 13.83
CA VAL A 118 11.04 2.90 14.29
C VAL A 118 12.32 2.43 14.99
N ALA A 119 13.49 2.74 14.44
CA ALA A 119 14.77 2.40 15.08
C ALA A 119 14.95 3.07 16.45
N ALA A 120 14.56 4.34 16.58
CA ALA A 120 14.63 5.06 17.85
C ALA A 120 13.64 4.49 18.88
N ILE A 121 12.43 4.10 18.44
CA ILE A 121 11.44 3.43 19.29
C ILE A 121 11.98 2.08 19.77
N ASP A 122 12.59 1.27 18.90
CA ASP A 122 13.18 -0.03 19.26
C ASP A 122 14.26 0.10 20.36
N GLN A 123 15.16 1.07 20.23
CA GLN A 123 16.17 1.35 21.25
C GLN A 123 15.55 1.76 22.59
N ARG A 124 14.47 2.57 22.54
CA ARG A 124 13.75 3.01 23.74
C ARG A 124 13.05 1.83 24.42
N THR A 125 12.44 0.92 23.66
CA THR A 125 11.84 -0.31 24.19
C THR A 125 12.88 -1.18 24.89
N LYS A 126 14.04 -1.43 24.26
CA LYS A 126 15.14 -2.17 24.90
C LYS A 126 15.62 -1.54 26.20
N SER A 127 15.73 -0.22 26.22
CA SER A 127 16.11 0.51 27.44
C SER A 127 15.08 0.36 28.56
N TYR A 128 13.79 0.25 28.21
CA TYR A 128 12.73 -0.01 29.18
C TYR A 128 12.73 -1.45 29.69
N GLU A 129 12.95 -2.44 28.82
CA GLU A 129 13.09 -3.86 29.20
C GLU A 129 14.21 -4.04 30.21
N ILE A 130 15.41 -3.51 29.93
CA ILE A 130 16.56 -3.59 30.85
C ILE A 130 16.23 -2.96 32.21
N ARG A 131 15.56 -1.81 32.23
CA ARG A 131 15.18 -1.16 33.49
C ARG A 131 14.12 -1.96 34.25
N MET A 132 13.19 -2.57 33.53
CA MET A 132 12.15 -3.41 34.13
C MET A 132 12.76 -4.63 34.82
N ASP A 133 13.72 -5.29 34.17
CA ASP A 133 14.46 -6.42 34.74
C ASP A 133 15.23 -6.00 36.01
N LEU A 134 15.91 -4.85 35.97
CA LEU A 134 16.62 -4.33 37.15
C LEU A 134 15.67 -3.98 38.30
N MET A 135 14.49 -3.43 37.99
CA MET A 135 13.46 -3.15 39.00
C MET A 135 12.94 -4.45 39.64
N GLU A 136 12.70 -5.48 38.84
CA GLU A 136 12.28 -6.80 39.32
C GLU A 136 13.32 -7.40 40.28
N GLN A 137 14.59 -7.40 39.89
CA GLN A 137 15.70 -7.86 40.74
C GLN A 137 15.82 -7.03 42.03
N GLY A 138 15.64 -5.71 41.93
CA GLY A 138 15.65 -4.81 43.08
C GLY A 138 14.49 -5.07 44.04
N LEU A 139 13.29 -5.31 43.53
CA LEU A 139 12.11 -5.67 44.32
C LEU A 139 12.32 -7.00 45.05
N TRP A 140 12.84 -8.01 44.37
CA TRP A 140 13.16 -9.30 44.99
C TRP A 140 14.19 -9.16 46.14
N THR A 141 15.24 -8.38 45.90
CA THR A 141 16.26 -8.09 46.92
C THR A 141 15.67 -7.37 48.14
N ARG A 142 14.80 -6.39 47.91
CA ARG A 142 14.11 -5.67 49.00
C ARG A 142 13.17 -6.59 49.78
N PHE A 143 12.39 -7.42 49.07
CA PHE A 143 11.50 -8.39 49.69
C PHE A 143 12.25 -9.34 50.62
N THR A 144 13.32 -9.99 50.13
CA THR A 144 14.11 -10.94 50.92
C THR A 144 14.83 -10.27 52.10
N THR A 145 15.27 -9.02 51.95
CA THR A 145 15.87 -8.25 53.05
C THR A 145 14.84 -7.93 54.13
N MET A 146 13.62 -7.53 53.74
CA MET A 146 12.52 -7.31 54.67
C MET A 146 12.10 -8.59 55.38
N GLU A 147 12.04 -9.73 54.68
CA GLU A 147 11.75 -11.03 55.30
C GLU A 147 12.79 -11.38 56.39
N LYS A 148 14.08 -11.16 56.11
CA LYS A 148 15.16 -11.32 57.10
C LYS A 148 15.05 -10.34 58.26
N ALA A 149 14.62 -9.10 58.01
CA ALA A 149 14.43 -8.10 59.06
C ALA A 149 13.24 -8.46 59.95
N LEU A 150 12.11 -8.87 59.37
CA LEU A 150 10.92 -9.30 60.08
C LEU A 150 11.17 -10.55 60.92
N THR A 151 11.87 -11.55 60.38
CA THR A 151 12.26 -12.75 61.14
C THR A 151 13.16 -12.40 62.33
N LYS A 152 14.15 -11.53 62.14
CA LYS A 152 15.00 -11.04 63.26
C LYS A 152 14.21 -10.25 64.29
N ALA A 153 13.35 -9.33 63.85
CA ALA A 153 12.51 -8.54 64.75
C ALA A 153 11.56 -9.44 65.56
N ASN A 154 10.97 -10.46 64.92
CA ASN A 154 10.13 -11.43 65.60
C ASN A 154 10.91 -12.29 66.62
N ALA A 155 12.12 -12.72 66.26
CA ALA A 155 13.01 -13.44 67.17
C ALA A 155 13.43 -12.57 68.37
N GLN A 156 13.75 -11.29 68.14
CA GLN A 156 14.07 -10.33 69.19
C GLN A 156 12.86 -10.04 70.09
N ALA A 157 11.67 -9.85 69.52
CA ALA A 157 10.43 -9.66 70.27
C ALA A 157 10.13 -10.90 71.14
N SER A 158 10.32 -12.10 70.61
CA SER A 158 10.16 -13.36 71.36
C SER A 158 11.20 -13.49 72.48
N ALA A 159 12.45 -13.12 72.23
CA ALA A 159 13.51 -13.12 73.24
C ALA A 159 13.28 -12.09 74.35
N LEU A 160 12.77 -10.90 74.01
CA LEU A 160 12.36 -9.89 74.99
C LEU A 160 11.17 -10.38 75.82
N ALA A 161 10.18 -11.00 75.18
CA ALA A 161 9.03 -11.57 75.87
C ALA A 161 9.44 -12.69 76.84
N SER A 162 10.37 -13.57 76.45
CA SER A 162 10.85 -14.65 77.33
C SER A 162 11.69 -14.11 78.49
N ALA A 163 12.52 -13.08 78.26
CA ALA A 163 13.25 -12.39 79.33
C ALA A 163 12.30 -11.69 80.32
N PHE A 164 11.22 -11.07 79.82
CA PHE A 164 10.20 -10.47 80.69
C PHE A 164 9.39 -11.52 81.44
N ALA A 165 9.05 -12.64 80.81
CA ALA A 165 8.36 -13.77 81.44
C ALA A 165 9.22 -14.45 82.52
N SER A 166 10.53 -14.60 82.31
CA SER A 166 11.43 -15.16 83.31
C SER A 166 11.64 -14.21 84.49
N LEU A 167 11.76 -12.90 84.26
CA LEU A 167 11.84 -11.91 85.33
C LEU A 167 10.55 -11.86 86.17
N SER A 168 9.39 -11.85 85.49
CA SER A 168 8.09 -11.83 86.17
C SER A 168 7.78 -13.14 86.88
N GLY A 169 8.15 -14.29 86.31
CA GLY A 169 8.04 -15.61 86.96
C GLY A 169 8.95 -15.76 88.18
N ALA A 170 10.19 -15.28 88.10
CA ALA A 170 11.12 -15.27 89.24
C ALA A 170 10.64 -14.36 90.37
N SER A 171 9.99 -13.23 90.07
CA SER A 171 9.39 -12.35 91.09
C SER A 171 8.24 -12.99 91.88
N LYS A 172 7.54 -13.99 91.30
CA LYS A 172 6.52 -14.77 92.00
C LYS A 172 7.10 -15.91 92.86
N ALA A 173 8.28 -16.42 92.52
CA ALA A 173 8.95 -17.48 93.29
C ALA A 173 9.68 -16.94 94.53
N SER A 174 10.07 -15.66 94.54
CA SER A 174 10.72 -15.01 95.70
C SER A 174 9.73 -14.42 96.72
N SER A 175 8.43 -14.67 96.57
CA SER A 175 7.36 -14.17 97.46
C SER A 175 6.55 -15.28 98.14
N GLN A 176 7.12 -16.49 98.31
CA GLN A 176 6.60 -17.55 99.19
C GLN A 176 7.63 -17.92 100.24
#